data_AF-A0AAE0DQ90-F1
#
_entry.id   AF-A0AAE0DQ90-F1
#
_cell.length_a   1.000
_cell.length_b   1.000
_cell.length_c   1.000
_cell.angle_alpha   90.00
_cell.angle_beta   90.00
_cell.angle_gamma   90.00
#
_symmetry.space_group_name_H-M   'P 1'
#
loop_
_entity.id
_entity.type
_entity.pdbx_description
1 polymer ?
#
loop_
_entity_poly.entity_id
_entity_poly.type
_entity_poly.pdbx_seq_one_letter_code
_entity_poly.pdbx_strand_id
1 'polypeptide(L)'
;MARFVMVLWGIWFNRNQLLHNKCGRDPGELVLWVAGLLEEFQGTNKSILSSISSASAVAKEGRHPPPLGYLKLNTDAVVPHGGNCFGIGAVIRDSEGKVVLALSKFVQGYFSVEVCEALALREGLSLAKQHGLSIGWAEVDVKCCVLRLR
;
A
#
# COMPACT_ATOMS: atom_id res chain seq x y z
N MET A 1 7.20 13.62 2.34
CA MET A 1 6.38 12.41 2.08
C MET A 1 7.05 11.10 2.51
N ALA A 2 8.29 10.80 2.14
CA ALA A 2 8.91 9.50 2.47
C ALA A 2 8.93 9.17 3.98
N ARG A 3 9.28 10.14 4.84
CA ARG A 3 9.24 9.97 6.31
C ARG A 3 7.87 9.57 6.84
N PHE A 4 6.81 10.22 6.37
CA PHE A 4 5.43 9.93 6.79
C PHE A 4 5.01 8.51 6.41
N VAL A 5 5.27 8.10 5.16
CA VAL A 5 4.96 6.74 4.68
C VAL A 5 5.75 5.69 5.44
N MET A 6 7.03 5.96 5.73
CA MET A 6 7.87 5.05 6.51
C MET A 6 7.38 4.89 7.94
N VAL A 7 6.91 5.97 8.59
CA VAL A 7 6.31 5.89 9.93
C VAL A 7 5.02 5.07 9.91
N LEU A 8 4.15 5.28 8.93
CA LEU A 8 2.93 4.47 8.77
C LEU A 8 3.25 2.98 8.56
N TRP A 9 4.23 2.68 7.70
CA TRP A 9 4.72 1.32 7.51
C TRP A 9 5.31 0.74 8.80
N GLY A 10 6.09 1.53 9.55
CA GLY A 10 6.66 1.11 10.83
C GLY A 10 5.59 0.79 11.87
N ILE A 11 4.55 1.61 11.97
CA ILE A 11 3.40 1.36 12.87
C ILE A 11 2.70 0.06 12.47
N TRP A 12 2.44 -0.13 11.17
CA TRP A 12 1.84 -1.36 10.66
C TRP A 12 2.71 -2.58 10.96
N PHE A 13 4.02 -2.48 10.69
CA PHE A 13 4.99 -3.54 10.97
C PHE A 13 5.03 -3.90 12.45
N ASN A 14 5.07 -2.90 13.34
CA ASN A 14 5.08 -3.13 14.79
C ASN A 14 3.79 -3.81 15.27
N ARG A 15 2.63 -3.40 14.74
CA ARG A 15 1.35 -4.04 15.03
C ARG A 15 1.33 -5.50 14.58
N ASN A 16 1.87 -5.80 13.39
CA ASN A 16 1.94 -7.17 12.90
C ASN A 16 2.92 -8.04 13.70
N GLN A 17 4.05 -7.48 14.13
CA GLN A 17 4.98 -8.18 15.02
C GLN A 17 4.32 -8.53 16.35
N LEU A 18 3.52 -7.62 16.92
CA LEU A 18 2.76 -7.89 18.15
C LEU A 18 1.71 -8.98 17.95
N LEU A 19 1.02 -8.97 16.81
CA LEU A 19 -0.04 -9.94 16.51
C LEU A 19 0.51 -11.34 16.21
N HIS A 20 1.56 -11.46 15.41
CA HIS A 20 2.07 -12.75 14.92
C HIS A 20 3.24 -13.30 15.74
N ASN A 21 4.11 -12.41 16.22
CA ASN A 21 5.37 -12.78 16.88
C ASN A 21 5.38 -12.43 18.38
N LYS A 22 4.27 -11.86 18.91
CA LYS A 22 4.11 -11.43 20.31
C LYS A 22 5.24 -10.53 20.80
N CYS A 23 5.86 -9.80 19.87
CA CYS A 23 7.00 -8.93 20.12
C CYS A 23 6.73 -7.58 19.47
N GLY A 24 7.02 -6.49 20.16
CA GLY A 24 6.81 -5.14 19.65
C GLY A 24 7.85 -4.19 20.23
N ARG A 25 8.11 -3.12 19.49
CA ARG A 25 8.98 -2.03 19.91
C ARG A 25 8.16 -0.94 20.57
N ASP A 26 8.80 -0.21 21.48
CA ASP A 26 8.25 1.03 22.01
C ASP A 26 8.01 2.05 20.88
N PRO A 27 6.95 2.88 20.92
CA PRO A 27 6.67 3.86 19.87
C PRO A 27 7.81 4.85 19.61
N GLY A 28 8.54 5.28 20.64
CA GLY A 28 9.69 6.18 20.50
C GLY A 28 10.86 5.50 19.77
N GLU A 29 11.19 4.28 20.18
CA GLU A 29 12.21 3.47 19.52
C GLU A 29 11.84 3.12 18.07
N LEU A 30 10.55 2.88 17.81
CA LEU A 30 10.03 2.61 16.48
C LEU A 30 10.29 3.79 15.53
N VAL A 31 9.96 5.00 15.95
CA VAL A 31 10.13 6.21 15.12
C VAL A 31 11.61 6.43 14.79
N LEU A 32 12.50 6.26 15.79
CA LEU A 32 13.95 6.38 15.60
C LEU A 32 14.47 5.31 14.64
N TRP A 33 14.05 4.05 14.82
CA TRP A 33 14.46 2.95 13.96
C TRP A 33 14.01 3.14 12.52
N VAL A 34 12.75 3.54 12.31
CA VAL A 34 12.19 3.83 10.97
C VAL A 34 12.92 4.99 10.30
N ALA A 35 13.29 6.02 11.06
CA ALA A 35 14.06 7.15 10.54
C ALA A 35 15.45 6.70 10.06
N GLY A 36 16.15 5.88 10.84
CA GLY A 36 17.44 5.29 10.47
C GLY A 36 17.34 4.45 9.20
N LEU A 37 16.34 3.57 9.10
CA LEU A 37 16.10 2.78 7.89
C LEU A 37 15.88 3.62 6.64
N LEU A 38 15.15 4.74 6.77
CA LEU A 38 14.92 5.63 5.64
C LEU A 38 16.22 6.33 5.21
N GLU A 39 17.05 6.74 6.16
CA GLU A 39 18.33 7.38 5.88
C GLU A 39 19.31 6.41 5.21
N GLU A 40 19.40 5.18 5.71
CA GLU A 40 20.16 4.10 5.07
C GLU A 40 19.68 3.85 3.65
N PHE A 41 18.38 3.64 3.45
CA PHE A 41 17.81 3.40 2.12
C PHE A 41 18.09 4.55 1.14
N GLN A 42 17.96 5.80 1.60
CA GLN A 42 18.25 6.98 0.77
C GLN A 42 19.75 7.10 0.46
N GLY A 43 20.62 6.81 1.42
CA GLY A 43 22.07 6.79 1.24
C GLY A 43 22.50 5.75 0.22
N THR A 44 22.01 4.51 0.36
CA THR A 44 22.30 3.41 -0.56
C THR A 44 21.73 3.67 -1.94
N ASN A 45 20.50 4.18 -2.07
CA ASN A 45 19.94 4.50 -3.40
C ASN A 45 20.70 5.61 -4.12
N LYS A 46 21.19 6.64 -3.40
CA LYS A 46 22.04 7.68 -4.01
C LYS A 46 23.37 7.10 -4.50
N SER A 47 23.97 6.20 -3.71
CA SER A 47 25.20 5.48 -4.10
C SER A 47 24.95 4.59 -5.32
N ILE A 48 23.89 3.80 -5.32
CA ILE A 48 23.50 2.95 -6.45
C ILE A 48 23.20 3.78 -7.71
N LEU A 49 22.45 4.87 -7.61
CA LEU A 49 22.20 5.78 -8.74
C LEU A 49 23.48 6.40 -9.28
N SER A 50 24.45 6.73 -8.42
CA SER A 50 25.76 7.21 -8.85
C SER A 50 26.59 6.12 -9.56
N SER A 51 26.39 4.84 -9.24
CA SER A 51 27.05 3.70 -9.88
C SER A 51 26.34 3.21 -11.16
N ILE A 52 25.01 3.38 -11.26
CA ILE A 52 24.17 2.97 -12.40
C ILE A 52 24.30 3.93 -13.60
N SER A 53 24.89 5.12 -13.44
CA SER A 53 25.30 5.97 -14.57
C SER A 53 26.23 5.27 -15.58
N SER A 54 26.72 4.06 -15.24
CA SER A 54 27.59 3.23 -16.08
C SER A 54 26.92 1.96 -16.65
N ALA A 55 25.67 1.64 -16.30
CA ALA A 55 25.02 0.41 -16.75
C ALA A 55 23.52 0.60 -16.95
N SER A 56 23.05 0.23 -18.16
CA SER A 56 21.66 0.33 -18.62
C SER A 56 20.65 -0.08 -17.56
N ALA A 57 19.66 0.78 -17.32
CA ALA A 57 18.62 0.60 -16.33
C ALA A 57 17.88 -0.73 -16.52
N VAL A 58 18.14 -1.69 -15.62
CA VAL A 58 17.33 -2.90 -15.49
C VAL A 58 15.92 -2.46 -15.10
N ALA A 59 14.96 -2.73 -15.98
CA ALA A 59 13.55 -2.47 -15.75
C ALA A 59 13.13 -3.11 -14.43
N LYS A 60 12.54 -2.31 -13.52
CA LYS A 60 11.94 -2.80 -12.28
C LYS A 60 10.75 -3.70 -12.64
N GLU A 61 10.97 -5.00 -12.67
CA GLU A 61 9.90 -5.99 -12.71
C GLU A 61 8.96 -5.81 -11.51
N GLY A 62 7.65 -5.80 -11.78
CA GLY A 62 6.62 -5.98 -10.76
C GLY A 62 5.75 -4.77 -10.41
N ARG A 63 6.02 -3.57 -10.92
CA ARG A 63 5.07 -2.44 -10.80
C ARG A 63 4.91 -1.77 -12.15
N HIS A 64 3.93 -2.20 -12.93
CA HIS A 64 3.51 -1.44 -14.10
C HIS A 64 2.82 -0.17 -13.61
N PRO A 65 3.44 1.02 -13.78
CA PRO A 65 2.69 2.26 -13.60
C PRO A 65 1.55 2.28 -14.61
N PRO A 66 0.38 2.82 -14.24
CA PRO A 66 -0.69 3.01 -15.22
C PRO A 66 -0.19 3.94 -16.36
N PRO A 67 -0.78 3.87 -17.56
CA PRO A 67 -0.43 4.78 -18.63
C PRO A 67 -0.52 6.25 -18.18
N LEU A 68 0.25 7.14 -18.83
CA LEU A 68 0.32 8.55 -18.46
C LEU A 68 -1.09 9.16 -18.36
N GLY A 69 -1.36 9.88 -17.28
CA GLY A 69 -2.67 10.52 -17.04
C GLY A 69 -3.74 9.64 -16.41
N TYR A 70 -3.46 8.35 -16.18
CA TYR A 70 -4.38 7.47 -15.46
C TYR A 70 -4.00 7.30 -13.99
N LEU A 71 -5.02 7.15 -13.16
CA LEU A 71 -4.88 6.77 -11.77
C LEU A 71 -5.08 5.26 -11.60
N LYS A 72 -4.29 4.67 -10.70
CA LYS A 72 -4.35 3.27 -10.32
C LYS A 72 -4.83 3.14 -8.89
N LEU A 73 -5.83 2.29 -8.67
CA LEU A 73 -6.35 1.93 -7.37
C LEU A 73 -5.82 0.54 -6.97
N ASN A 74 -5.15 0.45 -5.83
CA ASN A 74 -4.79 -0.82 -5.20
C ASN A 74 -5.68 -1.02 -3.97
N THR A 75 -6.34 -2.16 -3.84
CA THR A 75 -7.16 -2.48 -2.66
C THR A 75 -6.79 -3.84 -2.08
N ASP A 76 -7.02 -3.99 -0.78
CA ASP A 76 -6.75 -5.19 -0.01
C ASP A 76 -7.71 -5.26 1.18
N ALA A 77 -8.09 -6.45 1.60
CA ALA A 77 -8.92 -6.69 2.77
C ALA A 77 -8.28 -7.71 3.72
N VAL A 78 -8.15 -7.36 4.99
CA VAL A 78 -7.62 -8.25 6.01
C VAL A 78 -8.74 -8.85 6.83
N VAL A 79 -8.90 -10.18 6.75
CA VAL A 79 -9.89 -10.93 7.53
C VAL A 79 -9.19 -11.76 8.60
N PRO A 80 -9.31 -11.41 9.90
CA PRO A 80 -8.75 -12.20 10.99
C PRO A 80 -9.45 -13.56 11.14
N HIS A 81 -8.68 -14.58 11.53
CA HIS A 81 -9.20 -15.93 11.73
C HIS A 81 -10.25 -15.96 12.84
N GLY A 82 -11.45 -16.46 12.53
CA GLY A 82 -12.57 -16.50 13.48
C GLY A 82 -13.13 -15.13 13.88
N GLY A 83 -12.70 -14.05 13.20
CA GLY A 83 -13.12 -12.70 13.51
C GLY A 83 -14.49 -12.36 12.93
N ASN A 84 -15.29 -11.60 13.68
CA ASN A 84 -16.56 -11.01 13.23
C ASN A 84 -16.36 -9.59 12.67
N CYS A 85 -15.15 -9.31 12.17
CA CYS A 85 -14.73 -8.02 11.65
C CYS A 85 -13.64 -8.21 10.61
N PHE A 86 -13.38 -7.16 9.83
CA PHE A 86 -12.30 -7.14 8.85
C PHE A 86 -11.81 -5.70 8.62
N GLY A 87 -10.58 -5.58 8.13
CA GLY A 87 -9.99 -4.32 7.70
C GLY A 87 -10.05 -4.18 6.18
N ILE A 88 -10.21 -2.95 5.72
CA ILE A 88 -10.15 -2.56 4.30
C ILE A 88 -9.00 -1.56 4.13
N GLY A 89 -8.22 -1.75 3.07
CA GLY A 89 -7.21 -0.82 2.60
C GLY A 89 -7.46 -0.43 1.14
N ALA A 90 -7.23 0.84 0.81
CA ALA A 90 -7.20 1.31 -0.57
C ALA A 90 -6.13 2.40 -0.76
N VAL A 91 -5.43 2.38 -1.89
CA VAL A 91 -4.41 3.38 -2.25
C VAL A 91 -4.58 3.76 -3.71
N ILE A 92 -4.74 5.05 -3.98
CA ILE A 92 -4.80 5.60 -5.34
C ILE A 92 -3.44 6.23 -5.67
N ARG A 93 -2.87 5.86 -6.82
CA ARG A 93 -1.57 6.34 -7.30
C ARG A 93 -1.66 6.94 -8.69
N ASP A 94 -0.79 7.90 -8.98
CA ASP A 94 -0.60 8.44 -10.32
C ASP A 94 0.37 7.59 -11.17
N SER A 95 0.61 8.01 -12.42
CA SER A 95 1.54 7.36 -13.35
C SER A 95 3.01 7.47 -12.93
N GLU A 96 3.36 8.38 -12.01
CA GLU A 96 4.70 8.42 -11.39
C GLU A 96 4.81 7.50 -10.16
N GLY A 97 3.72 6.82 -9.79
CA GLY A 97 3.63 5.96 -8.61
C GLY A 97 3.45 6.71 -7.29
N LYS A 98 3.24 8.03 -7.32
CA LYS A 98 2.98 8.83 -6.11
C LYS A 98 1.58 8.54 -5.61
N VAL A 99 1.43 8.49 -4.29
CA VAL A 99 0.12 8.31 -3.63
C VAL A 99 -0.65 9.62 -3.72
N VAL A 100 -1.83 9.56 -4.31
CA VAL A 100 -2.78 10.68 -4.44
C VAL A 100 -3.76 10.64 -3.27
N LEU A 101 -4.34 9.47 -2.99
CA LEU A 101 -5.26 9.24 -1.88
C LEU A 101 -5.02 7.86 -1.25
N ALA A 102 -5.40 7.71 0.01
CA ALA A 102 -5.41 6.42 0.70
C ALA A 102 -6.57 6.33 1.67
N LEU A 103 -7.06 5.11 1.91
CA LEU A 103 -8.11 4.78 2.86
C LEU A 103 -7.69 3.57 3.68
N SER A 104 -7.98 3.63 4.98
CA SER A 104 -8.06 2.44 5.84
C SER A 104 -9.36 2.49 6.62
N LYS A 105 -10.10 1.39 6.64
CA LYS A 105 -11.41 1.30 7.29
C LYS A 105 -11.55 -0.03 8.02
N PHE A 106 -12.08 0.02 9.23
CA PHE A 106 -12.49 -1.16 9.98
C PHE A 106 -13.99 -1.38 9.78
N VAL A 107 -14.40 -2.62 9.54
CA VAL A 107 -15.80 -2.98 9.32
C VAL A 107 -16.19 -4.17 10.19
N GLN A 108 -17.30 -4.02 10.92
CA GLN A 108 -17.91 -5.12 11.66
C GLN A 108 -18.74 -5.97 10.69
N GLY A 109 -18.56 -7.28 10.74
CA GLY A 109 -19.26 -8.22 9.88
C GLY A 109 -18.45 -9.48 9.61
N TYR A 110 -19.16 -10.54 9.22
CA TYR A 110 -18.57 -11.81 8.84
C TYR A 110 -18.92 -12.08 7.38
N PHE A 111 -17.91 -12.07 6.52
CA PHE A 111 -18.06 -12.33 5.08
C PHE A 111 -16.89 -13.19 4.59
N SER A 112 -17.05 -13.79 3.41
CA SER A 112 -15.94 -14.48 2.76
C SER A 112 -14.85 -13.47 2.36
N VAL A 113 -13.62 -13.96 2.19
CA VAL A 113 -12.48 -13.11 1.81
C VAL A 113 -12.77 -12.38 0.50
N GLU A 114 -13.41 -13.04 -0.47
CA GLU A 114 -13.76 -12.46 -1.77
C GLU A 114 -14.75 -11.29 -1.62
N VAL A 115 -15.71 -11.40 -0.70
CA VAL A 115 -16.64 -10.31 -0.42
C VAL A 115 -15.93 -9.15 0.27
N CYS A 116 -15.03 -9.43 1.21
CA CYS A 116 -14.22 -8.40 1.86
C CYS A 116 -13.35 -7.63 0.84
N GLU A 117 -12.72 -8.33 -0.11
CA GLU A 117 -11.96 -7.72 -1.21
C GLU A 117 -12.85 -6.87 -2.14
N ALA A 118 -14.03 -7.37 -2.50
CA ALA A 118 -15.00 -6.60 -3.29
C ALA A 118 -15.47 -5.34 -2.56
N LEU A 119 -15.64 -5.42 -1.23
CA LEU A 119 -15.95 -4.27 -0.40
C LEU A 119 -14.77 -3.28 -0.36
N ALA A 120 -13.53 -3.77 -0.29
CA ALA A 120 -12.34 -2.92 -0.36
C ALA A 120 -12.29 -2.13 -1.68
N LEU A 121 -12.51 -2.82 -2.81
CA LEU A 121 -12.62 -2.19 -4.12
C LEU A 121 -13.72 -1.12 -4.16
N ARG A 122 -14.91 -1.44 -3.65
CA ARG A 122 -16.05 -0.51 -3.60
C ARG A 122 -15.71 0.76 -2.81
N GLU A 123 -15.12 0.61 -1.63
CA GLU A 123 -14.74 1.75 -0.79
C GLU A 123 -13.64 2.60 -1.46
N GLY A 124 -12.67 1.96 -2.11
CA GLY A 124 -11.64 2.66 -2.90
C GLY A 124 -12.21 3.46 -4.07
N LEU A 125 -13.17 2.90 -4.81
CA LEU A 125 -13.88 3.61 -5.89
C LEU A 125 -14.77 4.74 -5.35
N SER A 126 -15.43 4.53 -4.21
CA SER A 126 -16.22 5.58 -3.55
C SER A 126 -15.33 6.75 -3.12
N LEU A 127 -14.14 6.47 -2.59
CA LEU A 127 -13.15 7.49 -2.25
C LEU A 127 -12.76 8.31 -3.48
N ALA A 128 -12.47 7.65 -4.61
CA ALA A 128 -12.14 8.32 -5.86
C ALA A 128 -13.29 9.23 -6.34
N LYS A 129 -14.53 8.69 -6.35
CA LYS A 129 -15.72 9.43 -6.76
C LYS A 129 -15.97 10.67 -5.90
N GLN A 130 -15.81 10.56 -4.58
CA GLN A 130 -15.97 11.67 -3.65
C GLN A 130 -14.98 12.82 -3.91
N HIS A 131 -13.82 12.51 -4.49
CA HIS A 131 -12.78 13.48 -4.83
C HIS A 131 -12.75 13.85 -6.32
N GLY A 132 -13.75 13.43 -7.11
CA GLY A 132 -13.80 13.71 -8.55
C GLY A 132 -12.69 13.05 -9.37
N LEU A 133 -12.10 11.96 -8.87
CA LEU A 133 -11.01 11.24 -9.53
C LEU A 133 -11.54 10.10 -10.39
N SER A 134 -10.99 9.95 -11.59
CA SER A 134 -11.26 8.82 -12.48
C SER A 134 -10.17 7.76 -12.35
N ILE A 135 -10.57 6.52 -12.06
CA ILE A 135 -9.67 5.38 -11.88
C ILE A 135 -9.64 4.57 -13.18
N GLY A 136 -8.48 4.47 -13.82
CA GLY A 136 -8.31 3.69 -15.05
C GLY A 136 -8.01 2.22 -14.82
N TRP A 137 -7.36 1.90 -13.69
CA TRP A 137 -6.88 0.56 -13.38
C TRP A 137 -7.11 0.25 -11.89
N ALA A 138 -7.64 -0.93 -11.60
CA ALA A 138 -7.78 -1.42 -10.24
C ALA A 138 -7.07 -2.77 -10.08
N GLU A 139 -6.19 -2.86 -9.09
CA GLU A 139 -5.59 -4.11 -8.64
C GLU A 139 -6.20 -4.48 -7.30
N VAL A 140 -6.73 -5.70 -7.22
CA VAL A 140 -7.33 -6.28 -6.03
C VAL A 140 -6.58 -7.57 -5.73
N ASP A 141 -6.09 -7.74 -4.50
CA ASP A 141 -5.36 -8.95 -4.12
C ASP A 141 -6.33 -10.07 -3.72
N VAL A 142 -7.13 -10.51 -4.69
CA VAL A 142 -7.69 -11.86 -4.66
C VAL A 142 -6.67 -12.71 -5.40
N LYS A 143 -6.36 -13.93 -4.94
CA LYS A 143 -5.40 -14.89 -5.56
C LYS A 143 -5.55 -15.12 -7.10
N CYS A 144 -6.46 -14.44 -7.82
CA CYS A 144 -6.62 -14.52 -9.26
C CYS A 144 -7.13 -13.28 -10.05
N CYS A 145 -7.28 -12.05 -9.53
CA CYS A 145 -8.03 -11.00 -10.28
C CYS A 145 -7.36 -9.62 -10.40
N VAL A 146 -6.75 -9.31 -11.55
CA VAL A 146 -6.49 -7.93 -12.01
C VAL A 146 -7.67 -7.49 -12.89
N LEU A 147 -8.34 -6.36 -12.56
CA LEU A 147 -9.53 -5.90 -13.28
C LEU A 147 -9.28 -4.55 -13.96
N ARG A 148 -9.53 -4.49 -15.27
CA ARG A 148 -9.57 -3.25 -16.04
C ARG A 148 -10.97 -2.65 -15.97
N LEU A 149 -11.09 -1.42 -15.49
CA LEU A 149 -12.35 -0.68 -15.49
C LEU A 149 -12.49 0.02 -16.85
N ARG A 150 -13.67 -0.09 -17.47
CA ARG A 150 -13.98 0.51 -18.79
C ARG A 150 -14.60 1.89 -18.63
#